data_AF-X0YCW6-F1
#
_entry.id   AF-X0YCW6-F1
#
_cell.length_a   1.000
_cell.length_b   1.000
_cell.length_c   1.000
_cell.angle_alpha   90.00
_cell.angle_beta   90.00
_cell.angle_gamma   90.00
#
_symmetry.space_group_name_H-M   'P 1'
#
loop_
_entity.id
_entity.type
_entity.pdbx_description
1 polymer ?
#
loop_
_entity_poly.entity_id
_entity_poly.type
_entity_poly.pdbx_seq_one_letter_code
_entity_poly.pdbx_strand_id
1 'polypeptide(L)' 'DQVRSDRGSKFALETSGWGEFDILITVNFKDGHKEGLQYRLDLRKPWPES' A
#
# COMPACT_ATOMS: atom_id res chain seq x y z
N ASP A 1 23.96 3.76 -13.94
CA ASP A 1 22.90 4.01 -12.93
C ASP A 1 21.52 4.00 -13.57
N GLN A 2 20.88 2.83 -13.65
CA GLN A 2 19.48 2.74 -14.07
C GLN A 2 18.63 2.49 -12.82
N VAL A 3 17.94 3.53 -12.36
CA VAL A 3 16.84 3.41 -11.42
C VAL A 3 15.72 2.66 -12.14
N ARG A 4 15.72 1.32 -12.06
CA ARG A 4 14.52 0.52 -12.29
C ARG A 4 13.53 0.95 -11.21
N SER A 5 12.69 1.93 -11.53
CA SER A 5 11.53 2.26 -10.73
C SER A 5 10.61 1.06 -10.76
N ASP A 6 10.76 0.17 -9.78
CA ASP A 6 9.74 -0.82 -9.48
C ASP A 6 8.42 -0.06 -9.28
N ARG A 7 7.40 -0.44 -10.07
CA ARG A 7 6.09 0.21 -9.99
C ARG A 7 5.34 -0.26 -8.74
N GLY A 8 5.70 -1.42 -8.18
CA GLY A 8 5.09 -1.98 -6.98
C GLY A 8 5.37 -1.16 -5.73
N SER A 9 6.59 -0.66 -5.57
CA SER A 9 7.01 0.16 -4.42
C SER A 9 6.52 1.62 -4.43
N LYS A 10 5.97 2.14 -5.54
CA LYS A 10 5.60 3.57 -5.65
C LYS A 10 4.54 4.05 -4.66
N PHE A 11 3.72 3.14 -4.16
CA PHE A 11 2.63 3.43 -3.22
C PHE A 11 2.78 2.67 -1.91
N ALA A 12 3.96 2.10 -1.64
CA ALA A 12 4.26 1.48 -0.36
C ALA A 12 4.22 2.55 0.74
N LEU A 13 3.54 2.22 1.84
CA LEU A 13 3.55 3.01 3.07
C LEU A 13 4.17 2.16 4.16
N GLU A 14 5.28 2.62 4.71
CA GLU A 14 6.01 1.93 5.77
C GLU A 14 5.90 2.74 7.07
N THR A 15 5.53 2.06 8.15
CA THR A 15 5.40 2.65 9.48
C THR A 15 5.56 1.57 10.55
N SER A 16 5.86 1.99 11.77
CA SER A 16 6.02 1.10 12.93
C SER A 16 4.90 1.33 13.93
N GLY A 17 4.32 0.25 14.43
CA GLY A 17 3.24 0.31 15.40
C GLY A 17 2.91 -1.06 15.98
N TRP A 18 2.11 -1.06 17.04
CA TRP A 18 1.69 -2.27 17.74
C TRP A 18 0.20 -2.58 17.53
N GLY A 19 -0.55 -1.66 16.91
CA GLY A 19 -1.99 -1.78 16.71
C GLY A 19 -2.34 -2.29 15.32
N GLU A 20 -3.34 -3.17 15.27
CA GLU A 20 -4.02 -3.58 14.04
C GLU A 20 -5.30 -2.76 13.85
N PHE A 21 -5.54 -2.27 12.64
CA PHE A 21 -6.70 -1.45 12.31
C PHE A 21 -7.06 -1.53 10.84
N ASP A 22 -8.24 -1.03 10.49
CA ASP A 22 -8.69 -0.99 9.11
C ASP A 22 -8.18 0.30 8.45
N ILE A 23 -7.47 0.14 7.35
CA ILE A 23 -6.96 1.21 6.51
C ILE A 23 -7.98 1.44 5.40
N LEU A 24 -8.53 2.65 5.33
CA LEU A 24 -9.26 3.12 4.18
C LEU A 24 -8.28 3.69 3.15
N ILE A 25 -8.28 3.12 1.96
CA ILE A 25 -7.40 3.48 0.84
C ILE A 25 -8.27 4.10 -0.25
N THR A 26 -7.86 5.24 -0.80
CA THR A 26 -8.49 5.85 -1.97
C THR A 26 -7.49 5.88 -3.12
N VAL A 27 -7.79 5.15 -4.19
CA VAL A 27 -7.00 5.15 -5.42
C VAL A 27 -7.58 6.19 -6.37
N ASN A 28 -6.75 7.15 -6.79
CA ASN A 28 -7.12 8.14 -7.80
C ASN A 28 -6.46 7.76 -9.12
N PHE A 29 -7.26 7.46 -10.14
CA PHE A 29 -6.79 7.07 -11.46
C PHE A 29 -6.60 8.31 -12.35
N LYS A 30 -5.77 8.15 -13.39
CA LYS A 30 -5.41 9.25 -14.30
C LYS A 30 -6.57 9.75 -15.16
N ASP A 31 -7.57 8.90 -15.38
CA ASP A 31 -8.81 9.24 -16.07
C ASP A 31 -9.81 9.99 -15.16
N GLY A 32 -9.44 10.27 -13.90
CA GLY A 32 -10.27 10.94 -12.92
C GLY A 32 -11.18 10.01 -12.13
N HIS A 33 -11.21 8.70 -12.43
CA HIS A 33 -11.91 7.72 -11.63
C HIS A 33 -11.30 7.60 -10.22
N LYS A 34 -12.14 7.29 -9.22
CA LYS A 34 -11.71 7.05 -7.85
C LYS A 34 -12.26 5.72 -7.36
N GLU A 35 -11.42 4.95 -6.69
CA GLU A 35 -11.82 3.69 -6.07
C GLU A 35 -11.49 3.70 -4.58
N GLY A 36 -12.45 3.25 -3.77
CA GLY A 36 -12.28 3.06 -2.34
C GLY A 36 -12.02 1.60 -2.01
N LEU A 37 -10.95 1.33 -1.26
CA LEU A 37 -10.58 0.00 -0.79
C LEU A 37 -10.44 0.02 0.73
N GLN A 38 -10.76 -1.08 1.39
CA GLN A 38 -10.51 -1.27 2.82
C GLN A 38 -9.54 -2.43 3.01
N TYR A 39 -8.51 -2.21 3.81
CA TYR A 39 -7.49 -3.21 4.10
C TYR A 39 -7.31 -3.35 5.61
N ARG A 40 -7.40 -4.57 6.14
CA ARG A 40 -7.04 -4.85 7.53
C ARG A 40 -5.52 -4.89 7.67
N LEU A 41 -4.94 -3.97 8.43
CA LEU A 41 -3.54 -4.05 8.86
C LEU A 41 -3.40 -5.22 9.85
N ASP A 42 -2.79 -6.30 9.38
CA ASP A 42 -2.47 -7.50 10.16
C ASP A 42 -0.95 -7.58 10.33
N LEU A 43 -0.48 -7.38 11.57
CA LEU A 43 0.95 -7.36 11.88
C LEU A 43 1.58 -8.75 11.91
N ARG A 44 0.77 -9.81 11.85
CA ARG A 44 1.25 -11.21 11.78
C ARG A 44 1.38 -11.70 10.34
N LYS A 45 0.79 -10.98 9.39
CA LYS A 45 0.88 -11.31 7.98
C LYS A 45 2.32 -11.05 7.50
N PRO A 46 3.01 -12.03 6.91
CA PRO A 46 4.35 -11.81 6.39
C PRO A 46 4.31 -10.79 5.27
N TRP A 47 5.38 -10.01 5.15
CA TRP A 47 5.58 -9.17 3.98
C TRP A 47 5.66 -10.07 2.74
N PRO A 48 4.93 -9.77 1.64
CA PRO A 48 5.06 -10.55 0.41
C PRO A 48 6.53 -10.49 -0.06
N GLU A 49 7.08 -11.64 -0.46
CA GLU A 49 8.47 -11.72 -0.93
C GLU A 49 8.68 -10.73 -2.10
N SER A 50 9.75 -9.93 -1.99
CA SER A 50 10.12 -8.85 -2.92
C SER A 50 10.78 -9.35 -4.20
#